data_AF-A0A967F5B9-F1
#
_entry.id   AF-A0A967F5B9-F1
#
_cell.length_a   1.000
_cell.length_b   1.000
_cell.length_c   1.000
_cell.angle_alpha   90.00
_cell.angle_beta   90.00
_cell.angle_gamma   90.00
#
_symmetry.space_group_name_H-M   'P 1'
#
loop_
_entity.id
_entity.type
_entity.pdbx_description
1 polymer ?
#
loop_
_entity_poly.entity_id
_entity_poly.type
_entity_poly.pdbx_seq_one_letter_code
_entity_poly.pdbx_strand_id
1 'polypeptide(L)'
;NRTKLRVVKNKVAPPFRIAEFDILYGEGISREGDLLDLGVAHRVVEKSGSWFSYGSLRLGQGRENARQFLKDNPDLAREVDEK
;
A
#
# COMPACT_ATOMS: atom_id res chain seq x y z
N ASN A 1 -9.38 10.51 0.37
CA ASN A 1 -10.78 10.07 0.16
C ASN A 1 -10.74 8.56 -0.07
N ARG A 2 -11.31 7.76 0.85
CA ARG A 2 -11.22 6.29 0.75
C ARG A 2 -12.29 5.76 -0.19
N THR A 3 -11.85 5.15 -1.29
CA THR A 3 -12.73 4.68 -2.36
C THR A 3 -12.75 3.16 -2.38
N LYS A 4 -13.94 2.57 -2.54
CA LYS A 4 -14.12 1.13 -2.71
C LYS A 4 -14.55 0.82 -4.13
N LEU A 5 -13.89 -0.14 -4.75
CA LEU A 5 -14.19 -0.59 -6.10
C LEU A 5 -14.54 -2.08 -6.08
N ARG A 6 -15.61 -2.47 -6.76
CA ARG A 6 -16.04 -3.86 -6.89
C ARG A 6 -16.02 -4.28 -8.35
N VAL A 7 -15.32 -5.36 -8.66
CA VAL A 7 -15.26 -5.92 -10.02
C VAL A 7 -16.56 -6.68 -10.31
N VAL A 8 -17.53 -6.02 -10.92
CA VAL A 8 -18.86 -6.61 -11.20
C VAL A 8 -18.85 -7.67 -12.32
N LYS A 9 -17.88 -7.60 -13.23
CA LYS A 9 -17.75 -8.56 -14.34
C LYS A 9 -16.27 -8.78 -14.63
N ASN A 10 -15.83 -10.02 -14.54
CA ASN A 10 -14.48 -10.45 -14.91
C ASN A 10 -14.59 -11.75 -15.70
N LYS A 11 -13.95 -11.81 -16.89
CA LYS A 11 -13.93 -13.00 -17.75
C LYS A 11 -12.57 -13.74 -17.72
N VAL A 12 -11.57 -13.19 -17.03
CA VAL A 12 -10.20 -13.72 -16.98
C VAL A 12 -9.91 -14.35 -15.63
N ALA A 13 -10.49 -13.82 -14.55
CA ALA A 13 -10.31 -14.29 -13.18
C ALA A 13 -11.64 -14.23 -12.41
N PRO A 14 -11.70 -14.72 -11.15
CA PRO A 14 -12.94 -14.70 -10.37
C PRO A 14 -13.57 -13.30 -10.27
N PRO A 15 -14.87 -13.14 -10.57
CA PRO A 15 -15.57 -11.88 -10.44
C PRO A 15 -15.84 -11.53 -8.97
N PHE A 16 -16.36 -10.32 -8.73
CA PHE A 16 -16.82 -9.79 -7.44
C PHE A 16 -15.75 -9.51 -6.38
N ARG A 17 -14.48 -9.47 -6.76
CA ARG A 17 -13.42 -8.98 -5.87
C ARG A 17 -13.62 -7.50 -5.55
N ILE A 18 -13.27 -7.14 -4.31
CA ILE A 18 -13.34 -5.76 -3.79
C ILE A 18 -11.90 -5.28 -3.62
N ALA A 19 -11.63 -4.06 -4.09
CA ALA A 19 -10.40 -3.33 -3.81
C ALA A 19 -10.77 -2.04 -3.06
N GLU A 20 -9.98 -1.69 -2.06
CA GLU A 20 -10.13 -0.44 -1.31
C GLU A 20 -8.84 0.34 -1.41
N PHE A 21 -8.90 1.58 -1.87
CA PHE A 21 -7.72 2.42 -2.00
C PHE A 21 -8.05 3.88 -1.71
N ASP A 22 -7.04 4.65 -1.35
CA ASP A 22 -7.17 6.08 -1.12
C ASP A 22 -6.92 6.87 -2.40
N ILE A 23 -7.83 7.81 -2.70
CA ILE A 23 -7.65 8.84 -3.73
C ILE A 23 -7.27 10.14 -3.03
N LEU A 24 -6.10 10.66 -3.38
CA LEU A 24 -5.57 11.95 -2.97
C LEU A 24 -5.90 12.99 -4.06
N TYR A 25 -6.46 14.14 -3.64
CA TYR A 25 -6.74 15.23 -4.57
C TYR A 25 -5.43 15.83 -5.08
N GLY A 26 -5.29 15.95 -6.41
CA GLY A 26 -4.11 16.49 -7.08
C GLY A 26 -3.04 15.44 -7.43
N GLU A 27 -3.05 14.28 -6.80
CA GLU A 27 -2.06 13.22 -7.01
C GLU A 27 -2.67 11.91 -7.57
N GLY A 28 -3.98 11.72 -7.40
CA GLY A 28 -4.70 10.58 -7.92
C GLY A 28 -4.71 9.40 -6.95
N ILE A 29 -4.51 8.19 -7.47
CA ILE A 29 -4.56 6.95 -6.68
C ILE A 29 -3.25 6.81 -5.89
N SER A 30 -3.35 6.70 -4.57
CA SER A 30 -2.19 6.54 -3.68
C SER A 30 -1.69 5.09 -3.67
N ARG A 31 -0.90 4.71 -4.67
CA ARG A 31 -0.36 3.34 -4.79
C ARG A 31 0.52 2.96 -3.60
N GLU A 32 1.36 3.87 -3.13
CA GLU A 32 2.31 3.60 -2.03
C GLU A 32 1.60 3.41 -0.69
N GLY A 33 0.45 4.07 -0.52
CA GLY A 33 -0.40 3.89 0.66
C GLY A 33 -1.07 2.51 0.68
N ASP A 34 -1.57 2.06 -0.47
CA ASP A 34 -2.15 0.72 -0.64
C ASP A 34 -1.08 -0.37 -0.47
N LEU A 35 0.10 -0.16 -1.04
CA LEU A 35 1.24 -1.05 -0.89
C LEU A 35 1.64 -1.23 0.58
N LEU A 36 1.61 -0.15 1.39
CA LEU A 36 1.91 -0.24 2.82
C LEU A 36 0.83 -1.05 3.56
N ASP A 37 -0.45 -0.84 3.24
CA ASP A 37 -1.56 -1.59 3.85
C ASP A 37 -1.50 -3.07 3.50
N LEU A 38 -1.25 -3.40 2.23
CA LEU A 38 -1.03 -4.76 1.76
C LEU A 38 0.21 -5.38 2.40
N GLY A 39 1.33 -4.66 2.45
CA GLY A 39 2.56 -5.12 3.07
C GLY A 39 2.38 -5.45 4.56
N VAL A 40 1.58 -4.67 5.29
CA VAL A 40 1.24 -4.99 6.68
C VAL A 40 0.30 -6.19 6.77
N ALA A 41 -0.69 -6.30 5.88
CA ALA A 41 -1.62 -7.43 5.84
C ALA A 41 -0.90 -8.76 5.53
N HIS A 42 0.07 -8.72 4.63
CA HIS A 42 0.90 -9.87 4.22
C HIS A 42 2.13 -10.09 5.13
N ARG A 43 2.30 -9.28 6.19
CA ARG A 43 3.43 -9.34 7.14
C ARG A 43 4.81 -9.14 6.50
N VAL A 44 4.85 -8.49 5.35
CA VAL A 44 6.07 -8.03 4.68
C VAL A 44 6.62 -6.78 5.38
N VAL A 45 5.72 -5.93 5.87
CA VAL A 45 6.02 -4.72 6.65
C VAL A 45 5.55 -4.94 8.10
N GLU A 46 6.45 -4.73 9.05
CA GLU A 46 6.15 -4.80 10.47
C GLU A 46 5.68 -3.45 11.01
N LYS A 47 4.60 -3.48 11.79
CA LYS A 47 4.05 -2.30 12.46
C LYS A 47 4.28 -2.39 13.96
N SER A 48 5.26 -1.65 14.47
CA SER A 48 5.52 -1.51 15.91
C SER A 48 4.81 -0.26 16.43
N GLY A 49 3.53 -0.41 16.77
CA GLY A 49 2.69 0.71 17.23
C GLY A 49 2.45 1.73 16.12
N SER A 50 3.06 2.92 16.24
CA SER A 50 3.00 3.98 15.22
C SER A 50 4.15 3.92 14.23
N TRP A 51 5.11 3.00 14.39
CA TRP A 51 6.27 2.86 13.51
C TRP A 51 6.07 1.75 12.48
N PHE A 52 6.51 2.02 11.25
CA PHE A 52 6.57 1.03 10.17
C PHE A 52 8.03 0.67 9.87
N SER A 53 8.30 -0.63 9.78
CA SER A 53 9.62 -1.18 9.50
C SER A 53 9.51 -2.23 8.40
N TYR A 54 10.45 -2.21 7.47
CA TYR A 54 10.63 -3.25 6.46
C TYR A 54 11.90 -4.03 6.79
N GLY A 55 11.75 -5.23 7.36
CA GLY A 55 12.87 -5.99 7.91
C GLY A 55 13.67 -5.17 8.93
N SER A 56 14.92 -4.83 8.61
CA SER A 56 15.80 -4.02 9.45
C SER A 56 15.67 -2.50 9.24
N LEU A 57 15.00 -2.09 8.17
CA LEU A 57 14.91 -0.69 7.76
C LEU A 57 13.66 -0.03 8.36
N ARG A 58 13.83 1.13 9.00
CA ARG A 58 12.69 1.91 9.49
C ARG A 58 12.17 2.81 8.36
N LEU A 59 10.92 2.57 7.96
CA LEU A 59 10.23 3.37 6.92
C LEU A 59 9.76 4.72 7.47
N GLY A 60 9.38 4.76 8.75
CA GLY A 60 9.01 6.00 9.42
C GLY A 60 7.91 5.84 10.46
N GLN A 61 7.63 6.94 11.18
CA GLN A 61 6.53 7.02 12.13
C GLN A 61 5.28 7.53 11.42
N GLY A 62 4.22 6.73 11.43
CA GLY A 62 2.93 7.05 10.81
C GLY A 62 2.86 6.70 9.33
N ARG A 63 1.61 6.55 8.85
CA ARG A 63 1.30 6.13 7.48
C ARG A 63 1.83 7.11 6.44
N GLU A 64 1.70 8.42 6.69
CA GLU A 64 2.11 9.45 5.72
C GLU A 64 3.64 9.47 5.51
N ASN A 65 4.43 9.36 6.58
CA ASN A 65 5.89 9.33 6.45
C ASN A 65 6.36 8.04 5.76
N ALA A 66 5.77 6.89 6.10
CA ALA A 66 6.10 5.63 5.42
C ALA A 66 5.71 5.67 3.93
N ARG A 67 4.56 6.28 3.59
CA ARG A 67 4.16 6.51 2.19
C ARG A 67 5.17 7.39 1.45
N GLN A 68 5.56 8.51 2.06
CA GLN A 68 6.54 9.42 1.46
C GLN A 68 7.88 8.74 1.26
N PHE A 69 8.34 7.94 2.23
CA PHE A 69 9.57 7.18 2.14
C PHE A 69 9.55 6.16 0.98
N LEU A 70 8.43 5.45 0.78
CA LEU A 70 8.25 4.54 -0.36
C LEU A 70 8.17 5.28 -1.70
N LYS A 71 7.58 6.48 -1.71
CA LYS A 71 7.50 7.33 -2.91
C LYS A 71 8.87 7.86 -3.32
N ASP A 72 9.71 8.22 -2.35
CA ASP A 72 11.07 8.70 -2.58
C ASP A 72 12.04 7.55 -2.93
N ASN A 73 11.71 6.30 -2.61
CA ASN A 73 12.51 5.11 -2.87
C ASN A 73 11.73 4.07 -3.71
N PRO A 74 11.57 4.30 -5.02
CA PRO A 74 10.77 3.44 -5.89
C PRO A 74 11.33 2.01 -6.02
N ASP A 75 12.64 1.82 -5.86
CA ASP A 75 13.26 0.49 -5.86
C ASP A 75 12.80 -0.36 -4.67
N LEU A 76 12.73 0.25 -3.48
CA LEU A 76 12.21 -0.41 -2.28
C LEU A 76 10.72 -0.71 -2.42
N ALA A 77 9.96 0.22 -3.00
CA ALA A 77 8.53 0.00 -3.26
C ALA A 77 8.30 -1.19 -4.21
N ARG A 78 9.13 -1.36 -5.24
CA ARG A 78 9.08 -2.56 -6.10
C ARG A 78 9.43 -3.84 -5.35
N GLU A 79 10.46 -3.83 -4.53
CA GLU A 79 10.84 -5.01 -3.73
C GLU A 79 9.70 -5.45 -2.78
N VAL A 80 8.93 -4.50 -2.25
CA VAL A 80 7.76 -4.78 -1.42
C VAL A 80 6.58 -5.29 -2.25
N ASP A 81 6.39 -4.80 -3.49
CA ASP A 81 5.30 -5.20 -4.40
C ASP A 81 5.51 -6.63 -4.96
N GLU A 82 6.77 -7.06 -5.11
CA GLU A 82 7.13 -8.39 -5.61
C GLU A 82 7.09 -9.50 -4.54
N LYS A 83 7.06 -9.15 -3.25
CA LYS A 83 7.04 -10.11 -2.13
C LYS A 83 5.62 -10.33 -1.57
#